data_AF-A0A329ZPF5-F1
#
_entry.id   AF-A0A329ZPF5-F1
#
_cell.length_a   1.000
_cell.length_b   1.000
_cell.length_c   1.000
_cell.angle_alpha   90.00
_cell.angle_beta   90.00
_cell.angle_gamma   90.00
#
_symmetry.space_group_name_H-M   'P 1'
#
loop_
_entity.id
_entity.type
_entity.pdbx_description
1 polymer ?
#
loop_
_entity_poly.entity_id
_entity_poly.type
_entity_poly.pdbx_seq_one_letter_code
_entity_poly.pdbx_strand_id
1 'polypeptide(L)'
;MALSFDNTENRLFHILKITDTNTAMPLLLALKYTLKDKKKLNSCFKVLEIFIITRYVCNMNNKDYNKNFATISVEFCKSKDTKVLKSLSFPKQEQIEESLKYIPSNKNKKANLILFWIELYRRYSNKNNQDIIELSYNYTLEHLCPQSWKQWSMLLKMMMKQMSLFIK
;
A
#
# COMPACT_ATOMS: atom_id res chain seq x y z
N MET A 1 -8.15 -9.21 -11.97
CA MET A 1 -9.01 -8.37 -11.10
C MET A 1 -8.68 -6.92 -11.39
N ALA A 2 -9.67 -6.11 -11.73
CA ALA A 2 -9.50 -4.66 -11.86
C ALA A 2 -9.45 -4.02 -10.46
N LEU A 3 -8.56 -3.05 -10.28
CA LEU A 3 -8.39 -2.33 -9.03
C LEU A 3 -8.77 -0.87 -9.22
N SER A 4 -9.41 -0.29 -8.22
CA SER A 4 -9.74 1.13 -8.16
C SER A 4 -9.07 1.78 -6.94
N PHE A 5 -8.71 3.06 -7.07
CA PHE A 5 -8.08 3.81 -5.98
C PHE A 5 -9.03 4.20 -4.86
N ASP A 6 -10.34 4.11 -5.02
CA ASP A 6 -11.31 4.33 -3.94
C ASP A 6 -11.59 3.06 -3.11
N ASN A 7 -11.31 1.87 -3.68
CA ASN A 7 -11.51 0.59 -3.01
C ASN A 7 -10.27 0.13 -2.22
N THR A 8 -10.19 0.58 -0.97
CA THR A 8 -9.07 0.25 -0.05
C THR A 8 -8.93 -1.23 0.22
N GLU A 9 -10.03 -1.95 0.38
CA GLU A 9 -9.99 -3.38 0.71
C GLU A 9 -9.33 -4.19 -0.42
N ASN A 10 -9.75 -3.96 -1.67
CA ASN A 10 -9.16 -4.63 -2.82
C ASN A 10 -7.68 -4.26 -3.01
N ARG A 11 -7.34 -2.98 -2.81
CA ARG A 11 -5.95 -2.53 -2.85
C ARG A 11 -5.07 -3.21 -1.80
N LEU A 12 -5.55 -3.30 -0.57
CA LEU A 12 -4.85 -3.96 0.53
C LEU A 12 -4.65 -5.45 0.24
N PHE A 13 -5.70 -6.18 -0.14
CA PHE A 13 -5.56 -7.61 -0.48
C PHE A 13 -4.62 -7.84 -1.65
N HIS A 14 -4.62 -6.94 -2.63
CA HIS A 14 -3.67 -6.97 -3.72
C HIS A 14 -2.22 -6.78 -3.26
N ILE A 15 -1.95 -5.81 -2.37
CA ILE A 15 -0.62 -5.65 -1.76
C ILE A 15 -0.21 -6.93 -1.03
N LEU A 16 -1.07 -7.46 -0.15
CA LEU A 16 -0.75 -8.66 0.64
C LEU A 16 -0.34 -9.84 -0.24
N LYS A 17 -1.01 -10.00 -1.39
CA LYS A 17 -0.69 -11.03 -2.37
C LYS A 17 0.68 -10.83 -3.02
N ILE A 18 1.08 -9.60 -3.30
CA ILE A 18 2.37 -9.30 -3.96
C ILE A 18 3.53 -9.33 -2.95
N THR A 19 3.28 -8.90 -1.71
CA THR A 19 4.28 -8.84 -0.64
C THR A 19 4.35 -10.13 0.18
N ASP A 20 3.61 -11.17 -0.21
CA ASP A 20 3.47 -12.45 0.49
C ASP A 20 3.19 -12.30 1.99
N THR A 21 2.39 -11.30 2.35
CA THR A 21 2.12 -10.89 3.75
C THR A 21 0.82 -11.49 4.29
N ASN A 22 0.53 -12.75 3.94
CA ASN A 22 -0.71 -13.44 4.34
C ASN A 22 -0.86 -13.57 5.87
N THR A 23 0.19 -13.35 6.63
CA THR A 23 0.18 -13.40 8.10
C THR A 23 -0.59 -12.24 8.75
N ALA A 24 -0.95 -11.20 7.98
CA ALA A 24 -1.89 -10.16 8.41
C ALA A 24 -3.36 -10.63 8.40
N MET A 25 -3.68 -11.78 7.77
CA MET A 25 -5.07 -12.21 7.54
C MET A 25 -5.89 -12.36 8.83
N PRO A 26 -5.39 -12.94 9.93
CA PRO A 26 -6.16 -13.04 11.18
C PRO A 26 -6.62 -11.68 11.71
N LEU A 27 -5.75 -10.66 11.64
CA LEU A 27 -6.07 -9.30 12.06
C LEU A 27 -7.16 -8.69 11.16
N LEU A 28 -7.04 -8.85 9.84
CA LEU A 28 -8.00 -8.32 8.88
C LEU A 28 -9.39 -8.92 9.05
N LEU A 29 -9.45 -10.24 9.26
CA LEU A 29 -10.71 -10.94 9.54
C LEU A 29 -11.31 -10.49 10.87
N ALA A 30 -10.49 -10.35 11.92
CA ALA A 30 -10.95 -9.87 13.22
C ALA A 30 -11.52 -8.45 13.14
N LEU A 31 -10.82 -7.54 12.44
CA LEU A 31 -11.28 -6.17 12.19
C LEU A 31 -12.61 -6.16 11.42
N LYS A 32 -12.70 -6.91 10.32
CA LYS A 32 -13.90 -6.96 9.47
C LYS A 32 -15.10 -7.59 10.18
N TYR A 33 -14.87 -8.60 11.01
CA TYR A 33 -15.91 -9.25 11.79
C TYR A 33 -16.46 -8.32 12.89
N THR A 34 -15.55 -7.65 13.61
CA THR A 34 -15.87 -6.83 14.79
C THR A 34 -16.41 -5.45 14.43
N LEU A 35 -15.78 -4.76 13.47
CA LEU A 35 -16.11 -3.37 13.13
C LEU A 35 -17.27 -3.35 12.11
N LYS A 36 -18.46 -2.96 12.57
CA LYS A 36 -19.62 -2.76 11.69
C LYS A 36 -19.60 -1.41 10.98
N ASP A 37 -18.92 -0.42 11.55
CA ASP A 37 -18.70 0.88 10.91
C ASP A 37 -17.70 0.75 9.75
N LYS A 38 -18.22 0.87 8.53
CA LYS A 38 -17.43 0.82 7.29
C LYS A 38 -16.37 1.92 7.22
N LYS A 39 -16.62 3.12 7.76
CA LYS A 39 -15.62 4.21 7.73
C LYS A 39 -14.44 3.87 8.62
N LYS A 40 -14.70 3.42 9.84
CA LYS A 40 -13.66 3.00 10.80
C LYS A 40 -12.86 1.80 10.29
N LEU A 41 -13.54 0.79 9.71
CA LEU A 41 -12.88 -0.35 9.09
C LEU A 41 -11.95 0.09 7.93
N ASN A 42 -12.46 0.95 7.04
CA ASN A 42 -11.69 1.48 5.92
C ASN A 42 -10.45 2.25 6.39
N SER A 43 -10.55 3.04 7.45
CA SER A 43 -9.38 3.72 8.05
C SER A 43 -8.35 2.73 8.59
N CYS A 44 -8.78 1.64 9.25
CA CYS A 44 -7.86 0.59 9.71
C CYS A 44 -7.15 -0.11 8.54
N PHE A 45 -7.89 -0.41 7.46
CA PHE A 45 -7.31 -1.00 6.27
C PHE A 45 -6.30 -0.07 5.59
N LYS A 46 -6.57 1.24 5.52
CA LYS A 46 -5.58 2.22 5.01
C LYS A 46 -4.30 2.23 5.84
N VAL A 47 -4.40 2.16 7.17
CA VAL A 47 -3.21 2.10 8.05
C VAL A 47 -2.36 0.86 7.75
N LEU A 48 -3.01 -0.31 7.60
CA LEU A 48 -2.33 -1.56 7.29
C LEU A 48 -1.73 -1.56 5.87
N GLU A 49 -2.45 -1.01 4.90
CA GLU A 49 -2.01 -0.79 3.52
C GLU A 49 -0.71 0.01 3.47
N ILE A 50 -0.68 1.17 4.14
CA ILE A 50 0.49 2.05 4.23
C ILE A 50 1.64 1.35 4.96
N PHE A 51 1.36 0.66 6.07
CA PHE A 51 2.38 -0.04 6.84
C PHE A 51 3.10 -1.10 6.00
N ILE A 52 2.34 -1.97 5.31
CA ILE A 52 2.90 -3.08 4.54
C ILE A 52 3.68 -2.55 3.34
N ILE A 53 3.15 -1.57 2.61
CA ILE A 53 3.81 -1.05 1.41
C ILE A 53 5.09 -0.30 1.76
N THR A 54 5.11 0.52 2.80
CA THR A 54 6.30 1.29 3.19
C THR A 54 7.42 0.38 3.66
N ARG A 55 7.13 -0.63 4.49
CA ARG A 55 8.14 -1.63 4.89
C ARG A 55 8.64 -2.47 3.73
N TYR A 56 7.76 -2.83 2.78
CA TYR A 56 8.14 -3.54 1.57
C TYR A 56 9.08 -2.71 0.68
N VAL A 57 8.78 -1.42 0.49
CA VAL A 57 9.65 -0.47 -0.22
C VAL A 57 11.01 -0.40 0.48
N CYS A 58 11.03 -0.27 1.80
CA CYS A 58 12.25 -0.17 2.59
C CYS A 58 13.06 -1.48 2.75
N ASN A 59 12.66 -2.59 2.11
CA ASN A 59 13.28 -3.91 2.31
C ASN A 59 13.39 -4.30 3.80
N MET A 60 12.50 -3.79 4.65
CA MET A 60 12.54 -4.17 6.05
C MET A 60 12.21 -5.65 6.18
N ASN A 61 12.93 -6.33 7.07
CA ASN A 61 12.75 -7.76 7.26
C ASN A 61 11.30 -8.08 7.68
N ASN A 62 10.70 -9.07 7.01
CA ASN A 62 9.36 -9.58 7.31
C ASN A 62 9.35 -10.61 8.45
N LYS A 63 10.52 -11.02 8.99
CA LYS A 63 10.61 -12.00 10.09
C LYS A 63 9.75 -11.62 11.30
N ASP A 64 9.56 -10.32 11.54
CA ASP A 64 8.76 -9.82 12.66
C ASP A 64 7.27 -9.68 12.33
N TYR A 65 6.84 -9.86 11.07
CA TYR A 65 5.43 -9.69 10.69
C TYR A 65 4.54 -10.67 11.42
N ASN A 66 4.95 -11.93 11.50
CA ASN A 66 4.15 -12.98 12.15
C ASN A 66 3.93 -12.63 13.63
N LYS A 67 5.00 -12.19 14.32
CA LYS A 67 4.92 -11.79 15.72
C LYS A 67 4.11 -10.52 15.92
N ASN A 68 4.31 -9.51 15.08
CA ASN A 68 3.61 -8.23 15.18
C ASN A 68 2.12 -8.39 14.90
N PHE A 69 1.74 -9.02 13.79
CA PHE A 69 0.35 -9.24 13.45
C PHE A 69 -0.34 -10.19 14.43
N ALA A 70 0.33 -11.23 14.95
CA ALA A 70 -0.24 -12.08 15.98
C ALA A 70 -0.52 -11.31 17.28
N THR A 71 0.46 -10.55 17.77
CA THR A 71 0.31 -9.73 18.99
C THR A 71 -0.84 -8.74 18.85
N ILE A 72 -0.86 -7.99 17.75
CA ILE A 72 -1.90 -6.99 17.49
C ILE A 72 -3.27 -7.65 17.32
N SER A 73 -3.35 -8.82 16.68
CA SER A 73 -4.61 -9.56 16.55
C SER A 73 -5.17 -9.95 17.91
N VAL A 74 -4.34 -10.48 18.80
CA VAL A 74 -4.75 -10.87 20.15
C VAL A 74 -5.19 -9.65 20.96
N GLU A 75 -4.41 -8.57 20.92
CA GLU A 75 -4.72 -7.33 21.64
C GLU A 75 -6.02 -6.70 21.13
N PHE A 76 -6.20 -6.62 19.81
CA PHE A 76 -7.44 -6.15 19.20
C PHE A 76 -8.63 -7.03 19.61
N CYS A 77 -8.47 -8.35 19.59
CA CYS A 77 -9.55 -9.27 19.95
C CYS A 77 -9.98 -9.11 21.42
N LYS A 78 -9.06 -8.73 22.32
CA LYS A 78 -9.34 -8.47 23.74
C LYS A 78 -9.97 -7.10 23.97
N SER A 79 -9.38 -6.03 23.43
CA SER A 79 -9.80 -4.65 23.73
C SER A 79 -10.91 -4.14 22.82
N LYS A 80 -11.02 -4.69 21.61
CA LYS A 80 -11.81 -4.16 20.48
C LYS A 80 -11.45 -2.71 20.10
N ASP A 81 -10.33 -2.19 20.60
CA ASP A 81 -9.86 -0.85 20.31
C ASP A 81 -8.94 -0.86 19.08
N THR A 82 -9.24 -0.03 18.09
CA THR A 82 -8.42 0.13 16.89
C THR A 82 -7.11 0.86 17.15
N LYS A 83 -6.94 1.48 18.33
CA LYS A 83 -5.68 2.14 18.72
C LYS A 83 -4.50 1.18 18.83
N VAL A 84 -4.74 -0.13 18.96
CA VAL A 84 -3.69 -1.16 18.93
C VAL A 84 -2.84 -1.10 17.67
N LEU A 85 -3.38 -0.59 16.55
CA LEU A 85 -2.64 -0.37 15.30
C LEU A 85 -1.54 0.69 15.44
N LYS A 86 -1.59 1.56 16.44
CA LYS A 86 -0.53 2.54 16.71
C LYS A 86 0.77 1.91 17.17
N SER A 87 0.74 0.65 17.61
CA SER A 87 1.95 -0.12 17.97
C SER A 87 2.78 -0.52 16.74
N LEU A 88 2.24 -0.38 15.53
CA LEU A 88 2.95 -0.66 14.29
C LEU A 88 4.14 0.29 14.13
N SER A 89 5.34 -0.26 13.93
CA SER A 89 6.56 0.50 13.72
C SER A 89 6.74 0.82 12.22
N PHE A 90 6.32 2.03 11.84
CA PHE A 90 6.48 2.56 10.50
C PHE A 90 7.93 2.95 10.20
N PRO A 91 8.42 2.77 8.96
CA PRO A 91 9.68 3.35 8.53
C PRO A 91 9.63 4.88 8.63
N LYS A 92 10.77 5.51 8.94
CA LYS A 92 10.88 6.97 8.88
C LYS A 92 10.84 7.45 7.43
N GLN A 93 10.46 8.71 7.24
CA GLN A 93 10.34 9.30 5.92
C GLN A 93 11.66 9.23 5.12
N GLU A 94 12.78 9.52 5.78
CA GLU A 94 14.11 9.51 5.16
C GLU A 94 14.46 8.11 4.62
N GLN A 95 14.07 7.05 5.35
CA GLN A 95 14.31 5.67 4.95
C GLN A 95 13.49 5.28 3.72
N ILE A 96 12.26 5.80 3.60
CA ILE A 96 11.41 5.55 2.43
C ILE A 96 12.01 6.25 1.21
N GLU A 97 12.38 7.51 1.35
CA GLU A 97 13.00 8.29 0.27
C GLU A 97 14.30 7.66 -0.23
N GLU A 98 15.18 7.25 0.69
CA GLU A 98 16.42 6.58 0.35
C GLU A 98 16.17 5.25 -0.37
N SER A 99 15.20 4.46 0.10
CA SER A 99 14.85 3.17 -0.49
C SER A 99 14.24 3.30 -1.90
N LEU A 100 13.59 4.43 -2.19
CA LEU A 100 13.05 4.73 -3.52
C LEU A 100 14.13 5.18 -4.51
N LYS A 101 15.19 5.85 -4.04
CA LYS A 101 16.33 6.23 -4.89
C LYS A 101 17.11 5.01 -5.38
N TYR A 102 17.18 3.97 -4.55
CA TYR A 102 17.99 2.77 -4.81
C TYR A 102 17.13 1.51 -4.89
N ILE A 103 16.11 1.50 -5.75
CA ILE A 103 15.37 0.27 -6.06
C ILE A 103 16.30 -0.62 -6.92
N PRO A 104 16.73 -1.79 -6.43
CA PRO A 104 17.62 -2.65 -7.18
C PRO A 104 16.96 -3.09 -8.49
N SER A 105 17.67 -2.95 -9.61
CA SER A 105 17.19 -3.28 -10.96
C SER A 105 16.77 -4.75 -11.11
N ASN A 106 17.29 -5.65 -10.27
CA ASN A 106 16.93 -7.07 -10.25
C ASN A 106 15.61 -7.38 -9.52
N LYS A 107 14.91 -6.38 -8.94
CA LYS A 107 13.64 -6.56 -8.21
C LYS A 107 12.45 -5.94 -8.97
N ASN A 108 12.22 -6.40 -10.20
CA ASN A 108 11.11 -5.97 -11.06
C ASN A 108 9.73 -5.97 -10.38
N LYS A 109 9.46 -6.91 -9.46
CA LYS A 109 8.20 -6.95 -8.70
C LYS A 109 7.94 -5.70 -7.86
N LYS A 110 8.99 -5.13 -7.25
CA LYS A 110 8.85 -3.93 -6.41
C LYS A 110 8.57 -2.70 -7.26
N ALA A 111 9.36 -2.49 -8.31
CA ALA A 111 9.15 -1.38 -9.24
C ALA A 111 7.77 -1.46 -9.89
N ASN A 112 7.34 -2.66 -10.34
CA ASN A 112 5.99 -2.90 -10.84
C ASN A 112 4.90 -2.50 -9.85
N LEU A 113 5.00 -2.93 -8.58
CA LEU A 113 4.04 -2.56 -7.55
C LEU A 113 3.98 -1.04 -7.37
N ILE A 114 5.12 -0.37 -7.21
CA ILE A 114 5.16 1.08 -6.98
C ILE A 114 4.57 1.84 -8.18
N LEU A 115 5.02 1.52 -9.40
CA LEU A 115 4.54 2.18 -10.63
C LEU A 115 3.05 1.94 -10.86
N PHE A 116 2.58 0.71 -10.62
CA PHE A 116 1.15 0.39 -10.69
C PHE A 116 0.32 1.27 -9.76
N TRP A 117 0.79 1.48 -8.53
CA TRP A 117 0.11 2.28 -7.52
C TRP A 117 0.09 3.77 -7.85
N ILE A 118 1.20 4.29 -8.37
CA ILE A 118 1.28 5.67 -8.84
C ILE A 118 0.31 5.89 -10.01
N GLU A 119 0.29 4.96 -10.97
CA GLU A 119 -0.60 5.03 -12.12
C GLU A 119 -2.07 4.94 -11.69
N LEU A 120 -2.41 4.03 -10.78
CA LEU A 120 -3.75 3.90 -10.22
C LEU A 120 -4.21 5.21 -9.54
N TYR A 121 -3.33 5.85 -8.77
CA TYR A 121 -3.61 7.16 -8.18
C TYR A 121 -3.73 8.28 -9.23
N ARG A 122 -2.88 8.28 -10.26
CA ARG A 122 -2.93 9.26 -11.35
C ARG A 122 -4.26 9.19 -12.10
N ARG A 123 -4.76 8.00 -12.40
CA ARG A 123 -6.07 7.80 -13.06
C ARG A 123 -7.20 8.29 -12.18
N TYR A 124 -7.20 7.91 -10.91
CA TYR A 124 -8.18 8.39 -9.95
C TYR A 124 -8.19 9.91 -9.78
N SER A 125 -7.01 10.54 -9.77
CA SER A 125 -6.90 12.00 -9.65
C SER A 125 -7.42 12.72 -10.90
N ASN A 126 -7.33 12.08 -12.06
CA ASN A 126 -7.81 12.59 -13.34
C ASN A 126 -9.15 11.96 -13.77
N LYS A 127 -9.92 11.40 -12.82
CA LYS A 127 -11.15 10.65 -13.10
C LYS A 127 -12.23 11.44 -13.88
N ASN A 128 -12.20 12.77 -13.81
CA ASN A 128 -13.14 13.61 -14.55
C ASN A 128 -12.77 13.76 -16.04
N ASN A 129 -11.55 13.34 -16.41
CA ASN A 129 -10.98 13.52 -17.75
C ASN A 129 -10.61 12.17 -18.40
N GLN A 130 -11.05 11.04 -17.84
CA GLN A 130 -10.70 9.69 -18.31
C GLN A 130 -11.89 8.73 -18.16
N ASP A 131 -12.15 7.94 -19.20
CA ASP A 131 -13.27 6.98 -19.21
C ASP A 131 -12.98 5.71 -18.39
N ILE A 132 -11.71 5.37 -18.19
CA ILE A 132 -11.27 4.16 -17.47
C ILE A 132 -10.41 4.56 -16.27
N ILE A 133 -11.00 4.50 -15.07
CA ILE A 133 -10.34 4.82 -13.80
C ILE A 133 -9.61 3.60 -13.22
N GLU A 134 -10.17 2.41 -13.45
CA GLU A 134 -9.65 1.16 -12.91
C GLU A 134 -8.44 0.64 -13.69
N LEU A 135 -7.63 -0.18 -13.03
CA LEU A 135 -6.43 -0.78 -13.61
C LEU A 135 -6.32 -2.26 -13.22
N SER A 136 -6.19 -3.15 -14.20
CA SER A 136 -5.90 -4.57 -13.94
C SER A 136 -4.42 -4.79 -13.65
N TYR A 137 -4.06 -5.57 -12.63
CA TYR A 137 -2.65 -5.91 -12.36
C TYR A 137 -2.12 -7.02 -13.30
N ASN A 138 -2.19 -6.79 -14.60
CA ASN A 138 -1.67 -7.67 -15.66
C ASN A 138 -0.58 -6.97 -16.50
N TYR A 139 -0.19 -5.76 -16.12
CA TYR A 139 0.76 -4.92 -16.85
C TYR A 139 2.19 -5.29 -16.47
N THR A 140 3.05 -5.43 -17.48
CA THR A 140 4.50 -5.50 -17.28
C THR A 140 5.08 -4.12 -16.97
N LEU A 141 6.35 -4.06 -16.56
CA LEU A 141 7.06 -2.82 -16.23
C LEU A 141 7.03 -1.85 -17.41
N GLU A 142 7.19 -2.38 -18.63
CA GLU A 142 7.17 -1.65 -19.89
C GLU A 142 5.81 -0.98 -20.16
N HIS A 143 4.71 -1.58 -19.71
CA HIS A 143 3.37 -0.99 -19.84
C HIS A 143 3.10 0.12 -18.81
N LEU A 144 3.83 0.11 -17.68
CA LEU A 144 3.68 1.09 -16.60
C LEU A 144 4.68 2.24 -16.73
N CYS A 145 5.81 2.02 -17.40
CA CYS A 145 6.80 3.03 -17.69
C CYS A 145 6.26 4.04 -18.72
N PRO A 146 6.39 5.35 -18.48
CA PRO A 146 6.03 6.33 -19.49
C PRO A 146 7.01 6.25 -20.66
N GLN A 147 6.46 6.42 -21.87
CA GLN A 147 7.22 6.28 -23.12
C GLN A 147 8.18 7.44 -23.39
N SER A 148 8.11 8.54 -22.62
CA SER A 148 8.98 9.71 -22.80
C SER A 148 9.49 10.31 -21.50
N TRP A 149 10.68 10.91 -21.55
CA TRP A 149 11.39 11.50 -20.40
C TRP A 149 10.66 12.65 -19.71
N LYS A 150 9.88 13.43 -20.46
CA LYS A 150 9.08 14.54 -19.92
C LYS A 150 8.04 14.03 -18.90
N GLN A 151 7.47 12.86 -19.15
CA GLN A 151 6.46 12.22 -18.29
C GLN A 151 7.07 11.63 -17.00
N TRP A 152 8.35 11.22 -17.00
CA TRP A 152 9.06 10.76 -15.80
C TRP A 152 9.19 11.84 -14.73
N SER A 153 9.51 13.08 -15.13
CA SER A 153 9.62 14.21 -14.20
C SER A 153 8.28 14.53 -13.49
N MET A 154 7.16 14.26 -14.17
CA MET A 154 5.82 14.42 -13.62
C MET A 154 5.47 13.28 -12.65
N LEU A 155 5.81 12.04 -12.97
CA LEU A 155 5.64 10.90 -12.06
C LEU A 155 6.42 11.08 -10.76
N LEU A 156 7.68 11.52 -10.82
CA LEU A 156 8.50 11.77 -9.62
C LEU A 156 7.86 12.83 -8.71
N LYS A 157 7.34 13.92 -9.27
CA LYS A 157 6.60 14.95 -8.51
C LYS A 157 5.32 14.38 -7.89
N MET A 158 4.63 13.47 -8.58
CA MET A 158 3.44 12.80 -8.06
C MET A 158 3.78 11.82 -6.93
N MET A 159 4.86 11.06 -7.05
CA MET A 159 5.36 10.17 -5.98
C MET A 159 5.60 10.95 -4.70
N MET A 160 6.31 12.08 -4.80
CA MET A 160 6.60 12.93 -3.65
C MET A 160 5.33 13.55 -3.03
N LYS A 161 4.37 13.98 -3.86
CA LYS A 161 3.08 14.53 -3.40
C LYS A 161 2.17 13.48 -2.77
N GLN A 162 2.17 12.26 -3.27
CA GLN A 162 1.37 11.18 -2.71
C GLN A 162 1.93 10.75 -1.35
N MET A 163 3.25 10.65 -1.22
CA MET A 163 3.90 10.37 0.07
C MET A 163 3.61 11.45 1.10
N SER A 164 3.62 12.73 0.75
CA SER A 164 3.28 13.80 1.71
C SER A 164 1.82 13.77 2.19
N LEU A 165 0.90 13.20 1.40
CA LEU A 165 -0.50 12.97 1.79
C LEU A 165 -0.66 11.74 2.72
N PHE A 166 0.31 10.83 2.74
CA PHE A 166 0.33 9.68 3.65
C PHE A 166 0.95 9.99 5.02
N ILE A 167 1.52 11.19 5.21
CA ILE A 167 2.32 11.58 6.38
C ILE A 167 1.63 12.66 7.27
N LYS A 168 0.41 13.09 6.93
CA LYS A 168 -0.44 13.89 7.82
C LYS A 168 -1.54 13.03 8.44
#